data_AF-A0A2V8WBC0-F1
#
_entry.id   AF-A0A2V8WBC0-F1
#
_cell.length_a   1.000
_cell.length_b   1.000
_cell.length_c   1.000
_cell.angle_alpha   90.00
_cell.angle_beta   90.00
_cell.angle_gamma   90.00
#
_symmetry.space_group_name_H-M   'P 1'
#
loop_
_entity.id
_entity.type
_entity.pdbx_description
1 polymer ?
#
loop_
_entity_poly.entity_id
_entity_poly.type
_entity_poly.pdbx_seq_one_letter_code
_entity_poly.pdbx_strand_id
1 'polypeptide(L)'
;MEEPTELAGEAKNERPYSLPGILLGTSAFTANGWQGSFYPPGMNLRDFLSYYATQFATVEVDSTFYGCPSASTVSNWSARTPNDFIFSVKVPQ
;
A
#
# COMPACT_ATOMS: atom_id res chain seq x y z
N MET A 1 -12.12 -25.75 29.95
CA MET A 1 -10.95 -24.86 30.04
C MET A 1 -10.18 -25.05 28.75
N GLU A 2 -10.53 -24.27 27.74
CA GLU A 2 -9.67 -24.03 26.59
C GLU A 2 -9.77 -22.52 26.35
N GLU A 3 -8.67 -21.82 26.64
CA GLU A 3 -8.50 -20.39 26.39
C GLU A 3 -8.42 -20.16 24.89
N PRO A 4 -9.04 -19.09 24.32
CA PRO A 4 -8.87 -18.79 22.91
C PRO A 4 -7.44 -18.29 22.68
N THR A 5 -6.72 -18.98 21.79
CA THR A 5 -5.39 -18.59 21.33
C THR A 5 -5.43 -17.18 20.74
N GLU A 6 -4.74 -16.25 21.40
CA GLU A 6 -4.56 -14.88 20.96
C GLU A 6 -3.91 -14.88 19.57
N LEU A 7 -4.71 -14.58 18.54
CA LEU A 7 -4.23 -14.50 17.16
C LEU A 7 -3.33 -13.26 17.01
N ALA A 8 -2.03 -13.53 16.93
CA ALA A 8 -0.97 -12.70 16.37
C ALA A 8 -1.31 -11.21 16.13
N GLY A 9 -0.99 -10.40 17.15
CA GLY A 9 -0.68 -8.96 17.07
C GLY A 9 -1.38 -8.14 15.99
N GLU A 10 -2.44 -7.43 16.39
CA GLU A 10 -2.91 -6.26 15.64
C GLU A 10 -1.76 -5.24 15.54
N ALA A 11 -0.99 -5.28 14.46
CA ALA A 11 -0.20 -4.13 14.06
C ALA A 11 -1.18 -3.04 13.63
N LYS A 12 -1.70 -2.29 14.60
CA LYS A 12 -2.37 -1.01 14.36
C LYS A 12 -1.31 -0.05 13.87
N ASN A 13 -0.94 -0.18 12.60
CA ASN A 13 -0.39 0.96 11.88
C ASN A 13 -1.54 1.95 11.82
N GLU A 14 -1.57 2.86 12.80
CA GLU A 14 -2.41 4.05 12.76
C GLU A 14 -1.94 4.87 11.55
N ARG A 15 -2.47 4.51 10.38
CA ARG A 15 -2.27 5.25 9.14
C ARG A 15 -2.96 6.59 9.35
N PRO A 16 -2.23 7.71 9.44
CA PRO A 16 -2.76 9.01 9.87
C PRO A 16 -3.91 9.52 8.99
N TYR A 17 -4.02 9.01 7.75
CA TYR A 17 -5.04 9.42 6.79
C TYR A 17 -6.15 8.37 6.59
N SER A 18 -6.30 7.36 7.45
CA SER A 18 -7.32 6.31 7.28
C SER A 18 -8.33 6.28 8.42
N LEU A 19 -9.62 6.16 8.09
CA LEU A 19 -10.72 6.07 9.06
C LEU A 19 -11.23 4.62 9.14
N PRO A 20 -11.71 4.15 10.30
CA PRO A 20 -12.33 2.83 10.40
C PRO A 20 -13.48 2.66 9.40
N GLY A 21 -13.43 1.59 8.58
CA GLY A 21 -14.46 1.28 7.59
C GLY A 21 -14.41 2.09 6.30
N ILE A 22 -13.49 3.07 6.15
CA ILE A 22 -13.28 3.83 4.92
C ILE A 22 -11.81 3.76 4.53
N LEU A 23 -11.52 3.13 3.39
CA LEU A 23 -10.16 3.04 2.85
C LEU A 23 -9.83 4.30 2.04
N LEU A 24 -8.94 5.13 2.59
CA LEU A 24 -8.45 6.34 1.93
C LEU A 24 -7.09 6.05 1.27
N GLY A 25 -6.92 6.60 0.07
CA GLY A 25 -5.77 6.39 -0.80
C GLY A 25 -5.80 7.30 -2.02
N THR A 26 -4.87 7.07 -2.95
CA THR A 26 -4.67 7.84 -4.19
C THR A 26 -4.65 6.91 -5.40
N SER A 27 -4.73 7.47 -6.61
CA SER A 27 -4.66 6.73 -7.88
C SER A 27 -3.24 6.30 -8.31
N ALA A 28 -2.25 6.57 -7.46
CA ALA A 28 -0.86 6.14 -7.64
C ALA A 28 -0.11 6.20 -6.31
N PHE A 29 0.96 5.43 -6.18
CA PHE A 29 1.98 5.58 -5.12
C PHE A 29 3.32 6.09 -5.69
N THR A 30 3.30 6.60 -6.93
CA THR A 30 4.45 7.24 -7.58
C THR A 30 3.92 8.35 -8.48
N ALA A 31 4.40 9.57 -8.30
CA ALA A 31 4.13 10.67 -9.22
C ALA A 31 5.24 11.73 -9.13
N ASN A 32 5.44 12.46 -10.22
CA ASN A 32 6.39 13.57 -10.25
C ASN A 32 5.96 14.65 -9.23
N GLY A 33 6.95 15.21 -8.51
CA GLY A 33 6.71 16.24 -7.50
C GLY A 33 6.34 15.74 -6.11
N TRP A 34 6.19 14.42 -5.91
CA TRP A 34 5.93 13.85 -4.57
C TRP A 34 7.18 13.79 -3.69
N GLN A 35 8.37 13.80 -4.31
CA GLN A 35 9.65 13.88 -3.60
C GLN A 35 9.80 15.25 -2.94
N GLY A 36 10.01 15.27 -1.63
CA GLY A 36 10.12 16.47 -0.81
C GLY A 36 8.78 17.09 -0.40
N SER A 37 7.65 16.66 -0.97
CA SER A 37 6.31 17.11 -0.56
C SER A 37 5.56 16.06 0.26
N PHE A 38 5.55 14.82 -0.22
CA PHE A 38 4.96 13.67 0.48
C PHE A 38 6.04 12.67 0.92
N TYR A 39 6.98 12.34 0.04
CA TYR A 39 8.12 11.50 0.39
C TYR A 39 9.26 12.34 0.95
N PRO A 40 9.97 11.87 1.99
CA PRO A 40 11.20 12.51 2.45
C PRO A 40 12.20 12.78 1.32
N PRO A 41 12.90 13.93 1.32
CA PRO A 41 13.92 14.24 0.33
C PRO A 41 14.99 13.14 0.25
N GLY A 42 15.38 12.73 -0.97
CA GLY A 42 16.41 11.72 -1.20
C GLY A 42 15.96 10.26 -0.98
N MET A 43 14.68 10.00 -0.69
CA MET A 43 14.16 8.64 -0.60
C MET A 43 14.27 7.90 -1.94
N ASN A 44 14.72 6.64 -1.90
CA ASN A 44 14.77 5.81 -3.11
C ASN A 44 13.35 5.45 -3.57
N LEU A 45 13.13 5.48 -4.89
CA LEU A 45 11.85 5.12 -5.52
C LEU A 45 11.34 3.73 -5.08
N ARG A 46 12.25 2.78 -4.84
CA ARG A 46 11.87 1.43 -4.40
C ARG A 46 11.19 1.43 -3.02
N ASP A 47 11.47 2.41 -2.17
CA ASP A 47 10.95 2.48 -0.82
C ASP A 47 9.60 3.23 -0.75
N PHE A 48 9.14 3.80 -1.87
CA PHE A 48 7.93 4.63 -1.92
C PHE A 48 6.67 3.87 -1.53
N LEU A 49 6.51 2.64 -2.02
CA LEU A 49 5.33 1.84 -1.69
C LEU A 49 5.28 1.50 -0.20
N SER A 50 6.42 1.13 0.39
CA SER A 50 6.52 0.84 1.81
C SER A 50 6.21 2.07 2.65
N TYR A 51 6.76 3.24 2.31
CA TYR A 51 6.43 4.49 2.97
C TYR A 51 4.93 4.83 2.82
N TYR A 52 4.41 4.76 1.59
CA TYR A 52 3.02 5.06 1.28
C TYR A 52 2.06 4.21 2.13
N ALA A 53 2.33 2.91 2.29
CA ALA A 53 1.52 1.99 3.07
C ALA A 53 1.52 2.25 4.59
N THR A 54 2.43 3.10 5.09
CA THR A 54 2.37 3.64 6.46
C THR A 54 1.41 4.81 6.60
N GLN A 55 1.05 5.47 5.49
CA GLN A 55 0.25 6.69 5.45
C GLN A 55 -1.21 6.41 5.08
N PHE A 56 -1.43 5.53 4.11
CA PHE A 56 -2.74 5.19 3.53
C PHE A 56 -3.00 3.69 3.58
N ALA A 57 -4.29 3.31 3.56
CA ALA A 57 -4.73 1.91 3.67
C ALA A 57 -4.95 1.23 2.31
N THR A 58 -5.05 2.03 1.24
CA THR A 58 -5.28 1.52 -0.10
C THR A 58 -4.59 2.37 -1.15
N VAL A 59 -4.38 1.81 -2.33
CA VAL A 59 -3.96 2.55 -3.52
C VAL A 59 -4.64 1.98 -4.76
N GLU A 60 -5.02 2.84 -5.69
CA GLU A 60 -5.39 2.42 -7.04
C GLU A 60 -4.14 2.32 -7.93
N VAL A 61 -4.05 1.25 -8.73
CA VAL A 61 -2.89 0.94 -9.58
C VAL A 61 -3.29 0.96 -11.05
N ASP A 62 -3.03 2.10 -11.70
CA ASP A 62 -3.40 2.33 -13.10
C ASP A 62 -2.53 1.62 -14.12
N SER A 63 -1.28 1.31 -13.78
CA SER A 63 -0.35 0.64 -14.71
C SER A 63 -0.89 -0.71 -15.20
N THR A 64 -1.70 -1.38 -14.39
CA THR A 64 -2.34 -2.66 -14.72
C THR A 64 -3.34 -2.56 -15.88
N PHE A 65 -3.94 -1.40 -16.10
CA PHE A 65 -4.83 -1.13 -17.24
C PHE A 65 -4.11 -1.29 -18.58
N TYR A 66 -2.83 -0.90 -18.63
CA TYR A 66 -2.01 -0.93 -19.84
C TYR A 66 -1.25 -2.24 -20.04
N GLY A 67 -1.32 -3.16 -19.08
CA GLY A 67 -0.66 -4.45 -19.16
C GLY A 67 -0.72 -5.24 -17.87
N CYS A 68 -0.89 -6.56 -17.99
CA CYS A 68 -0.90 -7.46 -16.85
C CYS A 68 0.46 -7.41 -16.12
N PRO A 69 0.51 -7.15 -14.81
CA PRO A 69 1.76 -7.15 -14.07
C PRO A 69 2.34 -8.58 -14.00
N SER A 70 3.67 -8.69 -13.96
CA SER A 70 4.30 -9.98 -13.68
C SER A 70 3.97 -10.47 -12.27
N ALA A 71 3.98 -11.79 -12.06
CA ALA A 71 3.82 -12.36 -10.72
C ALA A 71 4.86 -11.81 -9.73
N SER A 72 6.10 -11.60 -10.17
CA SER A 72 7.16 -11.01 -9.34
C SER A 72 6.85 -9.58 -8.91
N THR A 73 6.22 -8.77 -9.77
CA THR A 73 5.78 -7.42 -9.42
C THR A 73 4.71 -7.46 -8.33
N VAL A 74 3.69 -8.31 -8.49
CA VAL A 74 2.61 -8.45 -7.49
C VAL A 74 3.16 -8.99 -6.16
N SER A 75 4.04 -9.99 -6.19
CA SER A 75 4.69 -10.50 -4.98
C SER A 75 5.54 -9.43 -4.28
N ASN A 76 6.25 -8.59 -5.03
CA ASN A 76 7.02 -7.48 -4.46
C ASN A 76 6.13 -6.41 -3.84
N TRP A 77 4.95 -6.15 -4.40
CA TRP A 77 3.98 -5.24 -3.78
C TRP A 77 3.50 -5.80 -2.45
N SER A 78 3.02 -7.04 -2.43
CA SER A 78 2.57 -7.72 -1.21
C SER A 78 3.66 -7.76 -0.13
N ALA A 79 4.91 -8.04 -0.49
CA ALA A 79 6.03 -8.08 0.46
C ALA A 79 6.40 -6.71 1.06
N ARG A 80 5.95 -5.60 0.45
CA ARG A 80 6.29 -4.23 0.84
C ARG A 80 5.17 -3.50 1.57
N THR A 81 4.01 -4.13 1.69
CA THR A 81 2.83 -3.54 2.33
C THR A 81 2.37 -4.40 3.51
N PRO A 82 1.76 -3.81 4.54
CA PRO A 82 1.11 -4.57 5.61
C PRO A 82 0.01 -5.51 5.08
N ASN A 83 -0.31 -6.56 5.84
CA ASN A 83 -1.32 -7.56 5.48
C ASN A 83 -2.73 -6.97 5.26
N ASP A 84 -3.02 -5.84 5.90
CA ASP A 84 -4.31 -5.13 5.82
C ASP A 84 -4.31 -4.01 4.76
N PHE A 85 -3.27 -3.90 3.93
CA PHE A 85 -3.22 -2.96 2.83
C PHE A 85 -3.93 -3.52 1.59
N ILE A 86 -4.79 -2.72 0.97
CA ILE A 86 -5.61 -3.15 -0.16
C ILE A 86 -5.13 -2.48 -1.45
N PHE A 87 -5.05 -3.25 -2.53
CA PHE A 87 -4.78 -2.71 -3.87
C PHE A 87 -6.08 -2.71 -4.68
N SER A 88 -6.43 -1.56 -5.24
CA SER A 88 -7.47 -1.44 -6.26
C SER A 88 -6.82 -1.46 -7.65
N VAL A 89 -6.89 -2.57 -8.37
CA VAL A 89 -6.23 -2.73 -9.67
C VAL A 89 -7.22 -2.53 -10.80
N LYS A 90 -6.80 -1.82 -11.87
CA LYS A 90 -7.60 -1.72 -13.09
C LYS A 90 -7.48 -3.01 -13.90
N VAL A 91 -8.59 -3.45 -14.46
CA VAL A 91 -8.59 -4.61 -15.36
C VAL A 91 -7.83 -4.21 -16.65
N PRO A 92 -6.86 -5.02 -17.12
CA PRO A 92 -6.17 -4.76 -18.38
C PRO A 92 -7.14 -4.64 -19.58
N GLN A 93 -6.84 -3.75 -20.53
CA GLN A 93 -7.56 -3.66 -21.82
C GLN A 93 -7.09 -4.65 -22.87
#